data_AF-A0A5N7Z632-F1
#
_entry.id   AF-A0A5N7Z632-F1
#
_cell.length_a   1.000
_cell.length_b   1.000
_cell.length_c   1.000
_cell.angle_alpha   90.00
_cell.angle_beta   90.00
_cell.angle_gamma   90.00
#
_symmetry.space_group_name_H-M   'P 1'
#
loop_
_entity.id
_entity.type
_entity.pdbx_description
1 polymer ?
#
loop_
_entity_poly.entity_id
_entity_poly.type
_entity_poly.pdbx_seq_one_letter_code
_entity_poly.pdbx_strand_id
1 'polypeptide(L)'
;MASNKKYWKSVEELNENSSIVETLRNNEFVEEIPTDEFLGDKDALSTSSTTRRDFLKYVGFSTAAASLAACEGPVIKSIPYVVQPEEIIPGVADFYATT
;
A
#
# COMPACT_ATOMS: atom_id res chain seq x y z
N MET A 1 -3.29 23.84 -20.48
CA MET A 1 -2.95 22.69 -19.61
C MET A 1 -3.59 22.93 -18.25
N ALA A 2 -4.43 22.02 -17.76
CA ALA A 2 -5.12 22.20 -16.49
C ALA A 2 -4.11 22.20 -15.33
N SER A 3 -4.13 23.25 -14.52
CA SER A 3 -3.11 23.56 -13.49
C SER A 3 -3.17 22.65 -12.26
N ASN A 4 -4.22 21.82 -12.11
CA ASN A 4 -4.36 20.91 -10.97
C ASN A 4 -4.99 19.60 -11.45
N LYS A 5 -4.19 18.53 -11.53
CA LYS A 5 -4.67 17.20 -11.91
C LYS A 5 -5.16 16.49 -10.65
N LYS A 6 -6.46 16.32 -10.51
CA LYS A 6 -7.08 15.50 -9.47
C LYS A 6 -7.10 14.05 -9.95
N TYR A 7 -6.45 13.15 -9.20
CA TYR A 7 -6.47 11.71 -9.47
C TYR A 7 -7.48 11.06 -8.54
N TRP A 8 -8.46 10.37 -9.13
CA TRP A 8 -9.52 9.67 -8.41
C TRP A 8 -9.10 8.21 -8.22
N LYS A 9 -9.22 7.68 -7.00
CA LYS A 9 -8.91 6.28 -6.66
C LYS A 9 -10.14 5.38 -6.74
N SER A 10 -11.33 5.91 -6.49
CA SER A 10 -12.61 5.17 -6.58
C SER A 10 -13.71 6.05 -7.14
N VAL A 11 -14.77 5.43 -7.67
CA VAL A 11 -15.94 6.12 -8.25
C VAL A 11 -16.68 6.94 -7.19
N GLU A 12 -16.67 6.47 -5.94
CA GLU A 12 -17.31 7.09 -4.79
C GLU A 12 -16.66 8.43 -4.43
N GLU A 13 -15.38 8.65 -4.76
CA GLU A 13 -14.71 9.93 -4.50
C GLU A 13 -15.32 11.09 -5.32
N LEU A 14 -15.98 10.79 -6.45
CA LEU A 14 -16.65 11.80 -7.27
C LEU A 14 -17.80 12.49 -6.51
N ASN A 15 -18.38 11.83 -5.52
CA ASN A 15 -19.43 12.38 -4.67
C ASN A 15 -18.80 13.02 -3.42
N GLU A 16 -18.81 14.35 -3.36
CA GLU A 16 -18.15 15.12 -2.29
C GLU A 16 -18.70 14.84 -0.88
N ASN A 17 -19.89 14.25 -0.75
CA ASN A 17 -20.56 13.93 0.52
C ASN A 17 -20.66 12.42 0.83
N SER A 18 -19.83 11.57 0.21
CA SER A 18 -19.89 10.13 0.51
C SER A 18 -19.24 9.81 1.87
N SER A 19 -20.04 9.36 2.84
CA SER A 19 -19.54 8.90 4.15
C SER A 19 -18.52 7.76 4.05
N ILE A 20 -18.65 6.94 3.01
CA ILE A 20 -17.80 5.78 2.74
C ILE A 20 -16.34 6.23 2.47
N VAL A 21 -16.14 7.32 1.74
CA VAL A 21 -14.79 7.82 1.43
C VAL A 21 -14.11 8.38 2.68
N GLU A 22 -14.86 9.05 3.57
CA GLU A 22 -14.30 9.51 4.85
C GLU A 22 -13.91 8.34 5.75
N THR A 23 -14.72 7.28 5.80
CA THR A 23 -14.39 6.07 6.58
C THR A 23 -13.18 5.33 6.01
N LEU A 24 -13.09 5.17 4.68
CA LEU A 24 -11.98 4.51 4.01
C LEU A 24 -10.68 5.31 4.05
N ARG A 25 -10.76 6.64 4.17
CA ARG A 25 -9.58 7.49 4.36
C ARG A 25 -8.94 7.33 5.73
N ASN A 26 -9.75 7.03 6.75
CA ASN A 26 -9.28 6.89 8.13
C ASN A 26 -8.96 5.43 8.50
N ASN A 27 -9.53 4.45 7.80
CA ASN A 27 -9.28 3.03 8.02
C ASN A 27 -8.36 2.45 6.95
N GLU A 28 -7.06 2.33 7.28
CA GLU A 28 -6.08 1.67 6.39
C GLU A 28 -6.26 0.14 6.32
N PHE A 29 -6.99 -0.45 7.27
CA PHE A 29 -7.23 -1.89 7.36
C PHE A 29 -8.72 -2.21 7.13
N VAL A 30 -8.97 -3.37 6.50
CA VAL A 30 -10.33 -3.86 6.19
C VAL A 30 -11.15 -4.12 7.47
N GLU A 31 -10.47 -4.49 8.55
CA GLU A 31 -11.04 -4.63 9.89
C GLU A 31 -10.27 -3.71 10.85
N GLU A 32 -11.00 -3.11 11.79
CA GLU A 32 -10.43 -2.26 12.83
C GLU A 32 -9.55 -3.11 13.75
N ILE A 33 -8.26 -2.80 13.79
CA ILE A 33 -7.33 -3.50 14.68
C ILE A 33 -7.74 -3.11 16.11
N PRO A 34 -7.98 -4.08 17.03
CA PRO A 34 -8.37 -3.78 18.39
C PRO A 34 -7.15 -3.24 19.17
N THR A 35 -6.78 -1.98 18.92
CA THR A 35 -5.71 -1.28 19.60
C THR A 35 -6.17 -0.74 20.95
N ASP A 36 -7.44 -0.37 21.08
CA ASP A 36 -7.99 0.24 22.30
C ASP A 36 -8.13 -0.77 23.45
N GLU A 37 -8.48 -2.02 23.16
CA GLU A 37 -8.59 -3.08 24.17
C GLU A 37 -7.22 -3.51 24.71
N PHE A 38 -6.14 -3.34 23.93
CA PHE A 38 -4.78 -3.76 24.32
C PHE A 38 -3.89 -2.61 24.82
N LEU A 39 -3.98 -1.42 24.22
CA LEU A 39 -3.17 -0.24 24.57
C LEU A 39 -3.92 0.74 25.49
N GLY A 40 -5.26 0.73 25.46
CA GLY A 40 -6.10 1.60 26.28
C GLY A 40 -6.29 1.09 27.71
N ASP A 41 -6.29 -0.23 27.90
CA ASP A 41 -6.46 -0.84 29.22
C ASP A 41 -5.11 -1.22 29.86
N LYS A 42 -4.62 -0.29 30.70
CA LYS A 42 -3.42 -0.46 31.53
C LYS A 42 -3.54 -1.65 32.50
N ASP A 43 -4.74 -2.00 32.92
CA ASP A 43 -4.99 -3.10 33.84
C ASP A 43 -4.96 -4.44 33.10
N ALA A 44 -5.53 -4.53 31.89
CA ALA A 44 -5.34 -5.70 31.02
C ALA A 44 -3.88 -5.94 30.64
N LEU A 45 -3.10 -4.88 30.36
CA LEU A 45 -1.68 -4.97 30.05
C LEU A 45 -0.81 -5.39 31.26
N SER A 46 -1.19 -4.98 32.47
CA SER A 46 -0.46 -5.32 33.71
C SER A 46 -0.87 -6.68 34.30
N THR A 47 -2.11 -7.12 34.03
CA THR A 47 -2.64 -8.43 34.48
C THR A 47 -2.31 -9.55 33.50
N SER A 48 -2.11 -9.23 32.22
CA SER A 48 -1.66 -10.20 31.22
C SER A 48 -0.21 -10.59 31.50
N SER A 49 0.01 -11.85 31.88
CA SER A 49 1.32 -12.44 32.12
C SER A 49 2.12 -12.66 30.83
N THR A 50 2.08 -11.71 29.88
CA THR A 50 2.85 -11.81 28.65
C THR A 50 4.31 -11.75 29.04
N THR A 51 5.04 -12.83 28.75
CA THR A 51 6.48 -12.85 29.00
C THR A 51 7.13 -11.73 28.18
N ARG A 52 8.29 -11.20 28.61
CA ARG A 52 9.06 -10.21 27.81
C ARG A 52 9.19 -10.60 26.33
N ARG A 53 9.16 -11.91 26.04
CA ARG A 53 9.16 -12.49 24.70
C ARG A 53 7.90 -12.16 23.90
N ASP A 54 6.72 -12.25 24.48
CA ASP A 54 5.47 -11.98 23.77
C ASP A 54 5.31 -10.48 23.49
N PHE A 55 5.69 -9.63 24.45
CA PHE A 55 5.84 -8.18 24.19
C PHE A 55 6.78 -7.90 23.02
N LEU A 56 7.97 -8.51 22.99
CA LEU A 56 8.93 -8.34 21.91
C LEU A 56 8.44 -8.91 20.56
N LYS A 57 7.63 -9.98 20.56
CA LYS A 57 6.99 -10.47 19.33
C LYS A 57 6.03 -9.45 18.76
N TYR A 58 5.16 -8.89 19.60
CA TYR A 58 4.18 -7.89 19.15
C TYR A 58 4.87 -6.61 18.69
N VAL A 59 5.74 -6.02 19.51
CA VAL A 59 6.49 -4.81 19.13
C VAL A 59 7.36 -5.05 17.90
N GLY A 60 8.03 -6.21 17.82
CA GLY A 60 8.84 -6.60 16.67
C GLY A 60 8.02 -6.74 15.39
N PHE A 61 6.85 -7.39 15.46
CA PHE A 61 5.94 -7.52 14.33
C PHE A 61 5.38 -6.17 13.89
N SER A 62 4.89 -5.35 14.82
CA SER A 62 4.35 -4.02 14.53
C SER A 62 5.41 -3.12 13.88
N THR A 63 6.65 -3.16 14.37
CA THR A 63 7.76 -2.35 13.83
C THR A 63 8.16 -2.82 12.43
N ALA A 64 8.20 -4.13 12.19
CA ALA A 64 8.50 -4.69 10.88
C ALA A 64 7.38 -4.46 9.86
N ALA A 65 6.12 -4.56 10.27
CA ALA A 65 4.97 -4.26 9.42
C ALA A 65 4.96 -2.79 9.00
N ALA A 66 5.18 -1.87 9.96
CA ALA A 66 5.25 -0.43 9.67
C ALA A 66 6.41 -0.06 8.74
N SER A 67 7.59 -0.67 8.91
CA SER A 67 8.75 -0.38 8.05
C SER A 67 8.58 -0.91 6.62
N LEU A 68 7.93 -2.06 6.44
CA LEU A 68 7.60 -2.58 5.11
C LEU A 68 6.52 -1.76 4.42
N ALA A 69 5.50 -1.29 5.15
CA ALA A 69 4.47 -0.40 4.62
C ALA A 69 5.05 0.98 4.24
N ALA A 70 6.03 1.48 4.99
CA ALA A 70 6.70 2.74 4.71
C ALA A 70 7.70 2.68 3.54
N CYS A 71 8.20 1.50 3.18
CA CYS A 71 9.06 1.32 2.02
C CYS A 71 8.21 1.16 0.75
N GLU A 72 7.82 2.29 0.16
CA GLU A 72 7.28 2.33 -1.20
C GLU A 72 8.34 1.76 -2.17
N GLY A 73 8.01 0.66 -2.84
CA GLY A 73 8.89 0.07 -3.86
C GLY A 73 9.21 1.07 -4.97
N PRO A 74 10.34 0.90 -5.69
CA PRO A 74 10.73 1.84 -6.74
C PRO A 74 9.64 1.93 -7.81
N VAL A 75 9.31 3.15 -8.23
CA VAL A 75 8.34 3.38 -9.31
C VAL A 75 8.93 2.91 -10.64
N ILE A 76 8.53 1.74 -11.11
CA ILE A 76 8.94 1.20 -12.41
C ILE A 76 8.08 1.84 -13.50
N LYS A 77 8.72 2.59 -14.39
CA LYS A 77 8.06 3.20 -15.56
C LYS A 77 8.46 2.42 -16.81
N SER A 78 7.48 1.85 -17.50
CA SER A 78 7.65 1.33 -18.86
C SER A 78 7.25 2.39 -19.87
N ILE A 79 8.15 2.75 -20.79
CA ILE A 79 7.87 3.72 -21.85
C ILE A 79 7.68 2.96 -23.16
N PRO A 80 6.48 2.96 -23.76
CA PRO A 80 6.24 2.30 -25.04
C PRO A 80 6.77 3.12 -26.22
N TYR A 81 6.84 2.49 -27.39
CA TYR A 81 7.08 3.20 -28.65
C TYR A 81 5.95 4.20 -28.92
N VAL A 82 6.31 5.40 -29.40
CA VAL A 82 5.31 6.39 -29.84
C VAL A 82 4.62 5.92 -31.13
N VAL A 83 5.42 5.34 -32.04
CA VAL A 83 4.97 4.65 -33.25
C VAL A 83 5.74 3.34 -33.29
N GLN A 84 5.04 2.22 -33.13
CA GLN A 84 5.65 0.90 -33.12
C GLN A 84 5.96 0.45 -34.56
N PRO A 85 7.17 -0.04 -34.87
CA PRO A 85 7.47 -0.69 -36.14
C PRO A 85 6.87 -2.10 -36.20
N GLU A 86 6.47 -2.57 -37.39
CA GLU A 86 5.84 -3.88 -37.56
C GLU A 86 6.76 -5.06 -37.21
N GLU A 87 8.07 -4.88 -37.38
CA GLU A 87 9.05 -5.95 -37.20
C GLU A 87 9.42 -6.22 -35.73
N ILE A 88 9.17 -5.29 -34.80
CA ILE A 88 9.61 -5.43 -33.39
C ILE A 88 8.41 -5.66 -32.48
N ILE A 89 8.36 -6.86 -31.89
CA ILE A 89 7.35 -7.26 -30.89
C ILE A 89 8.03 -7.41 -29.53
N PRO A 90 7.71 -6.55 -28.54
CA PRO A 90 8.27 -6.67 -27.19
C PRO A 90 8.00 -8.06 -26.59
N GLY A 91 9.07 -8.80 -26.25
CA GLY A 91 8.99 -10.13 -25.66
C GLY A 91 9.15 -11.29 -26.64
N VAL A 92 9.26 -11.02 -27.94
CA VAL A 92 9.61 -12.02 -28.98
C VAL A 92 11.02 -11.74 -29.48
N ALA A 93 11.82 -12.79 -29.68
CA ALA A 93 13.20 -12.67 -30.12
C ALA A 93 13.31 -12.67 -31.65
N ASP A 94 14.02 -11.70 -32.20
CA ASP A 94 14.36 -11.61 -33.62
C ASP A 94 15.84 -11.93 -33.85
N PHE A 95 16.15 -12.68 -34.91
CA PHE A 95 17.52 -13.08 -35.26
C PHE A 95 17.95 -12.40 -36.56
N TYR A 96 19.04 -11.63 -36.51
CA TYR A 96 19.57 -10.90 -37.67
C TYR A 96 20.89 -11.52 -38.16
N ALA A 97 21.02 -11.69 -39.47
CA ALA A 97 22.25 -12.17 -40.10
C ALA A 97 23.05 -10.99 -40.68
N THR A 98 23.97 -10.43 -39.89
CA THR A 98 24.89 -9.35 -40.32
C THR A 98 26.23 -9.92 -40.80
N THR A 99 26.89 -9.27 -41.76
CA THR A 99 28.22 -9.64 -42.29
C THR A 99 29.32 -8.71 -41.80
#